data_AF-A0A7C1A4H7-F1
#
_entry.id   AF-A0A7C1A4H7-F1
#
_cell.length_a   1.000
_cell.length_b   1.000
_cell.length_c   1.000
_cell.angle_alpha   90.00
_cell.angle_beta   90.00
_cell.angle_gamma   90.00
#
_symmetry.space_group_name_H-M   'P 1'
#
loop_
_entity.id
_entity.type
_entity.pdbx_description
1 polymer ?
#
loop_
_entity_poly.entity_id
_entity_poly.type
_entity_poly.pdbx_seq_one_letter_code
_entity_poly.pdbx_strand_id
1 'polypeptide(L)'
;MDLTAYAKAKPLETLYEHTVSLLENLNQLEVLYREEIEKVTPCEFRSEIWNYAYKLCKYHDFGKIHSHFQLTIRQKSDKIFFTKEITYLKQRTRNLPEISHNLLSPAFLYPEIKHLDKEIKALLIQSIAYHHYQQKLKELLRKREIVSILQAVFRKDIEPNIKMLTDFGMVRFSLNYIKFLNTPIRHNLKKLYILLKGILHRLDHSASAHLPVEEERIKETEKKLIAYLNTKD
;
A
#
# COMPACT_ATOMS: atom_id res chain seq x y z
N MET A 1 7.23 6.77 24.58
CA MET A 1 8.28 6.83 23.55
C MET A 1 7.59 7.19 22.24
N ASP A 2 8.04 8.24 21.59
CA ASP A 2 7.61 8.61 20.24
C ASP A 2 8.55 7.93 19.26
N LEU A 3 7.98 7.17 18.32
CA LEU A 3 8.75 6.36 17.38
C LEU A 3 8.55 6.91 15.97
N THR A 4 9.63 6.93 15.19
CA THR A 4 9.52 7.14 13.74
C THR A 4 8.97 5.87 13.07
N ALA A 5 8.03 6.03 12.14
CA ALA A 5 7.55 4.93 11.31
C ALA A 5 8.54 4.64 10.19
N TYR A 6 9.00 3.39 10.10
CA TYR A 6 9.85 2.92 9.00
C TYR A 6 9.11 1.96 8.09
N ALA A 7 9.37 2.04 6.78
CA ALA A 7 8.82 1.14 5.77
C ALA A 7 9.82 0.05 5.34
N LYS A 8 11.12 0.35 5.31
CA LYS A 8 12.19 -0.56 4.90
C LYS A 8 13.37 -0.50 5.88
N ALA A 9 14.13 -1.60 5.94
CA ALA A 9 15.28 -1.74 6.83
C ALA A 9 16.63 -1.59 6.11
N LYS A 10 16.68 -1.86 4.79
CA LYS A 10 17.89 -1.85 3.96
C LYS A 10 17.55 -1.39 2.52
N PRO A 11 17.86 -0.15 2.13
CA PRO A 11 18.27 0.94 3.03
C PRO A 11 17.17 1.23 4.07
N LEU A 12 17.55 1.85 5.19
CA LEU A 12 16.59 2.31 6.18
C LEU A 12 15.79 3.46 5.55
N GLU A 13 14.48 3.31 5.48
CA GLU A 13 13.58 4.26 4.82
C GLU A 13 12.35 4.47 5.69
N THR A 14 12.01 5.73 5.96
CA THR A 14 10.80 6.07 6.71
C THR A 14 9.55 5.75 5.90
N LEU A 15 8.42 5.58 6.58
CA LEU A 15 7.13 5.39 5.92
C LEU A 15 6.74 6.62 5.08
N TYR A 16 7.12 7.82 5.53
CA TYR A 16 6.89 9.06 4.79
C TYR A 16 7.68 9.11 3.49
N GLU A 17 9.01 8.95 3.55
CA GLU A 17 9.88 8.94 2.36
C GLU A 17 9.41 7.90 1.33
N HIS A 18 9.12 6.68 1.79
CA HIS A 18 8.62 5.61 0.94
C HIS A 18 7.33 5.99 0.22
N THR A 19 6.37 6.56 0.95
CA THR A 19 5.08 6.95 0.38
C THR A 19 5.22 8.12 -0.58
N VAL A 20 6.09 9.11 -0.28
CA VAL A 20 6.36 10.25 -1.17
C VAL A 20 6.99 9.79 -2.48
N SER A 21 8.04 8.98 -2.43
CA SER A 21 8.69 8.38 -3.60
C SER A 21 7.70 7.61 -4.48
N LEU A 22 6.80 6.85 -3.85
CA LEU A 22 5.76 6.12 -4.56
C LEU A 22 4.73 7.04 -5.24
N LEU A 23 4.36 8.16 -4.60
CA LEU A 23 3.46 9.16 -5.17
C LEU A 23 4.10 9.97 -6.29
N GLU A 24 5.39 10.27 -6.20
CA GLU A 24 6.17 10.89 -7.29
C GLU A 24 6.21 9.97 -8.51
N ASN A 25 6.45 8.68 -8.29
CA ASN A 25 6.36 7.66 -9.33
C ASN A 25 4.95 7.58 -9.93
N LEU A 26 3.88 7.67 -9.13
CA LEU A 26 2.51 7.72 -9.66
C LEU A 26 2.33 8.91 -10.60
N ASN A 27 2.82 10.09 -10.22
CA ASN A 27 2.75 11.29 -11.06
C ASN A 27 3.54 11.12 -12.36
N GLN A 28 4.73 10.50 -12.33
CA GLN A 28 5.49 10.18 -13.55
C GLN A 28 4.73 9.21 -14.46
N LEU A 29 4.15 8.15 -13.89
CA LEU A 29 3.32 7.19 -14.63
C LEU A 29 2.13 7.88 -15.28
N GLU A 30 1.48 8.81 -14.57
CA GLU A 30 0.37 9.61 -15.06
C GLU A 30 0.79 10.49 -16.23
N VAL A 31 1.91 11.22 -16.11
CA VAL A 31 2.41 12.07 -17.20
C VAL A 31 2.75 11.25 -18.45
N LEU A 32 3.40 10.10 -18.28
CA LEU A 32 3.91 9.29 -19.40
C LEU A 32 2.84 8.44 -20.09
N TYR A 33 1.85 7.93 -19.34
CA TYR A 33 0.92 6.90 -19.82
C TYR A 33 -0.56 7.23 -19.55
N ARG A 34 -0.91 8.52 -19.37
CA ARG A 34 -2.29 8.95 -19.14
C ARG A 34 -3.24 8.37 -20.18
N GLU A 35 -2.97 8.63 -21.44
CA GLU A 35 -3.86 8.32 -22.55
C GLU A 35 -4.08 6.81 -22.66
N GLU A 36 -3.03 6.01 -22.55
CA GLU A 36 -3.08 4.56 -22.62
C GLU A 36 -3.87 3.96 -21.47
N ILE A 37 -3.61 4.42 -20.24
CA ILE A 37 -4.27 3.92 -19.03
C ILE A 37 -5.76 4.30 -19.06
N GLU A 38 -6.10 5.55 -19.39
CA GLU A 38 -7.49 6.00 -19.50
C GLU A 38 -8.23 5.28 -20.63
N LYS A 39 -7.57 5.03 -21.77
CA LYS A 39 -8.14 4.26 -22.88
C LYS A 39 -8.57 2.86 -22.47
N VAL A 40 -7.74 2.16 -21.67
CA VAL A 40 -8.07 0.80 -21.19
C VAL A 40 -8.96 0.81 -19.94
N THR A 41 -9.07 1.92 -19.22
CA THR A 41 -9.98 2.07 -18.07
C THR A 41 -11.44 2.00 -18.53
N PRO A 42 -12.34 1.31 -17.78
CA PRO A 42 -13.78 1.35 -18.09
C PRO A 42 -14.29 2.79 -18.12
N CYS A 43 -15.19 3.10 -19.07
CA CYS A 43 -15.52 4.48 -19.42
C CYS A 43 -16.02 5.30 -18.23
N GLU A 44 -16.79 4.66 -17.34
CA GLU A 44 -17.38 5.26 -16.15
C GLU A 44 -16.36 5.62 -15.06
N PHE A 45 -15.10 5.16 -15.16
CA PHE A 45 -14.05 5.40 -14.16
C PHE A 45 -12.83 6.15 -14.70
N ARG A 46 -12.85 6.61 -15.96
CA ARG A 46 -11.68 7.28 -16.58
C ARG A 46 -11.24 8.53 -15.80
N SER A 47 -12.19 9.35 -15.34
CA SER A 47 -11.88 10.54 -14.54
C SER A 47 -11.40 10.23 -13.12
N GLU A 48 -11.72 9.03 -12.61
CA GLU A 48 -11.43 8.66 -11.22
C GLU A 48 -10.21 7.76 -11.04
N ILE A 49 -9.68 7.17 -12.12
CA ILE A 49 -8.62 6.16 -12.02
C ILE A 49 -7.39 6.67 -11.27
N TRP A 50 -6.97 7.91 -11.55
CA TRP A 50 -5.81 8.54 -10.92
C TRP A 50 -6.08 8.89 -9.45
N ASN A 51 -7.27 9.39 -9.14
CA ASN A 51 -7.70 9.65 -7.76
C ASN A 51 -7.76 8.36 -6.92
N TYR A 52 -8.25 7.26 -7.52
CA TYR A 52 -8.24 5.95 -6.89
C TYR A 52 -6.81 5.40 -6.72
N ALA A 53 -5.97 5.49 -7.74
CA ALA A 53 -4.57 5.08 -7.66
C ALA A 53 -3.83 5.86 -6.56
N TYR A 54 -3.99 7.18 -6.51
CA TYR A 54 -3.43 8.05 -5.47
C TYR A 54 -3.83 7.60 -4.06
N LYS A 55 -5.12 7.35 -3.83
CA LYS A 55 -5.61 6.86 -2.54
C LYS A 55 -5.00 5.51 -2.17
N LEU A 56 -4.91 4.58 -3.12
CA LEU A 56 -4.28 3.28 -2.87
C LEU A 56 -2.80 3.46 -2.51
N CYS A 57 -2.06 4.21 -3.31
CA CYS A 57 -0.65 4.53 -3.12
C CYS A 57 -0.39 5.14 -1.74
N LYS A 58 -1.14 6.19 -1.38
CA LYS A 58 -1.01 6.88 -0.09
C LYS A 58 -1.26 5.96 1.10
N TYR A 59 -2.32 5.16 1.07
CA TYR A 59 -2.79 4.46 2.27
C TYR A 59 -2.36 2.99 2.38
N HIS A 60 -1.83 2.36 1.33
CA HIS A 60 -1.59 0.90 1.33
C HIS A 60 -0.66 0.42 2.45
N ASP A 61 0.21 1.30 2.93
CA ASP A 61 1.25 0.99 3.92
C ASP A 61 1.03 1.62 5.30
N PHE A 62 -0.06 2.37 5.53
CA PHE A 62 -0.29 3.01 6.83
C PHE A 62 -0.40 2.02 7.98
N GLY A 63 -0.77 0.76 7.70
CA GLY A 63 -0.73 -0.34 8.67
C GLY A 63 0.67 -0.71 9.15
N LYS A 64 1.75 -0.22 8.52
CA LYS A 64 3.14 -0.47 8.93
C LYS A 64 3.48 0.16 10.28
N ILE A 65 2.64 1.06 10.82
CA ILE A 65 2.79 1.58 12.19
C ILE A 65 2.50 0.53 13.27
N HIS A 66 2.05 -0.67 12.89
CA HIS A 66 1.90 -1.80 13.80
C HIS A 66 3.23 -2.20 14.44
N SER A 67 3.22 -2.43 15.75
CA SER A 67 4.45 -2.64 16.54
C SER A 67 5.24 -3.88 16.14
N HIS A 68 4.60 -4.96 15.66
CA HIS A 68 5.34 -6.13 15.17
C HIS A 68 6.10 -5.81 13.87
N PHE A 69 5.49 -5.02 12.98
CA PHE A 69 6.16 -4.55 11.76
C PHE A 69 7.36 -3.66 12.12
N GLN A 70 7.15 -2.67 12.98
CA GLN A 70 8.20 -1.74 13.41
C GLN A 70 9.34 -2.44 14.17
N LEU A 71 9.04 -3.48 14.96
CA LEU A 71 10.04 -4.33 15.60
C LEU A 71 10.88 -5.08 14.57
N THR A 72 10.22 -5.68 13.58
CA THR A 72 10.89 -6.44 12.51
C THR A 72 11.85 -5.56 11.72
N ILE A 73 11.45 -4.33 11.36
CA ILE A 73 12.30 -3.40 10.62
C ILE A 73 13.56 -3.04 11.42
N ARG A 74 13.40 -2.65 12.69
CA ARG A 74 14.53 -2.28 13.56
C ARG A 74 15.48 -3.46 13.80
N GLN A 75 14.95 -4.67 13.95
CA GLN A 75 15.77 -5.88 14.09
C GLN A 75 16.54 -6.25 12.83
N LYS A 76 16.01 -5.94 11.64
CA LYS A 76 16.66 -6.18 10.35
C LYS A 76 17.61 -5.06 9.94
N SER A 77 17.45 -3.87 10.51
CA SER A 77 18.35 -2.73 10.34
C SER A 77 19.52 -2.81 11.33
N ASP A 78 20.09 -1.68 11.73
CA ASP A 78 21.15 -1.61 12.73
C ASP A 78 20.59 -1.84 14.14
N LYS A 79 20.80 -3.06 14.66
CA LYS A 79 20.34 -3.47 15.99
C LYS A 79 20.96 -2.64 17.11
N ILE A 80 22.21 -2.18 16.95
CA ILE A 80 22.91 -1.41 17.98
C ILE A 80 22.25 -0.04 18.08
N PHE A 81 22.02 0.61 16.94
CA PHE A 81 21.31 1.89 16.85
C PHE A 81 19.91 1.83 17.50
N PHE A 82 19.15 0.76 17.23
CA PHE A 82 17.78 0.63 17.73
C PHE A 82 17.61 -0.13 19.06
N THR A 83 18.67 -0.34 19.85
CA THR A 83 18.64 -1.20 21.05
C THR A 83 17.48 -0.87 22.01
N LYS A 84 17.29 0.43 22.34
CA LYS A 84 16.23 0.90 23.24
C LYS A 84 14.83 0.67 22.64
N GLU A 85 14.65 1.00 21.36
CA GLU A 85 13.37 0.86 20.66
C GLU A 85 12.98 -0.61 20.48
N ILE A 86 13.93 -1.49 20.18
CA ILE A 86 13.71 -2.94 20.10
C ILE A 86 13.26 -3.49 21.45
N THR A 87 13.86 -3.02 22.55
CA THR A 87 13.50 -3.46 23.90
C THR A 87 12.07 -3.05 24.25
N TYR A 88 11.72 -1.79 23.99
CA TYR A 88 10.37 -1.27 24.16
C TYR A 88 9.34 -2.04 23.32
N LEU A 89 9.63 -2.24 22.03
CA LEU A 89 8.72 -2.92 21.10
C LEU A 89 8.54 -4.40 21.45
N LYS A 90 9.59 -5.11 21.89
CA LYS A 90 9.46 -6.51 22.38
C LYS A 90 8.48 -6.62 23.56
N GLN A 91 8.52 -5.66 24.49
CA GLN A 91 7.58 -5.65 25.62
C GLN A 91 6.15 -5.38 25.13
N ARG A 92 6.00 -4.40 24.22
CA ARG A 92 4.70 -4.02 23.64
C ARG A 92 4.07 -5.15 22.82
N THR A 93 4.87 -5.93 22.09
CA THR A 93 4.37 -6.98 21.19
C THR A 93 4.08 -8.32 21.87
N ARG A 94 4.54 -8.56 23.11
CA ARG A 94 4.46 -9.85 23.82
C ARG A 94 3.06 -10.47 23.84
N ASN A 95 2.02 -9.66 24.02
CA ASN A 95 0.61 -10.08 24.07
C ASN A 95 -0.25 -9.39 22.99
N LEU A 96 0.39 -8.92 21.92
CA LEU A 96 -0.26 -8.26 20.80
C LEU A 96 -0.33 -9.25 19.62
N PRO A 97 -1.50 -9.48 19.01
CA PRO A 97 -1.59 -10.28 17.80
C PRO A 97 -0.74 -9.69 16.67
N GLU A 98 0.04 -10.55 16.00
CA GLU A 98 0.73 -10.20 14.77
C GLU A 98 -0.27 -10.18 13.61
N ILE A 99 -0.54 -8.99 13.07
CA ILE A 99 -1.45 -8.78 11.94
C ILE A 99 -0.65 -8.11 10.83
N SER A 100 -0.84 -8.60 9.61
CA SER A 100 -0.19 -8.02 8.43
C SER A 100 -0.67 -6.58 8.21
N HIS A 101 0.26 -5.68 7.87
CA HIS A 101 -0.03 -4.26 7.66
C HIS A 101 -1.12 -4.04 6.60
N ASN A 102 -1.14 -4.83 5.53
CA ASN A 102 -2.16 -4.74 4.48
C ASN A 102 -3.60 -4.95 4.98
N LEU A 103 -3.82 -5.64 6.10
CA LEU A 103 -5.14 -5.75 6.74
C LEU A 103 -5.50 -4.55 7.59
N LEU A 104 -4.52 -3.81 8.07
CA LEU A 104 -4.69 -2.65 8.94
C LEU A 104 -4.83 -1.36 8.13
N SER A 105 -4.05 -1.24 7.06
CA SER A 105 -4.02 -0.09 6.14
C SER A 105 -5.39 0.38 5.62
N PRO A 106 -6.36 -0.49 5.23
CA PRO A 106 -7.63 -0.02 4.69
C PRO A 106 -8.50 0.75 5.70
N ALA A 107 -8.22 0.64 7.01
CA ALA A 107 -8.89 1.44 8.01
C ALA A 107 -8.65 2.93 7.85
N PHE A 108 -7.47 3.32 7.36
CA PHE A 108 -7.07 4.71 7.11
C PHE A 108 -7.63 5.24 5.79
N LEU A 109 -7.82 4.36 4.80
CA LEU A 109 -8.48 4.72 3.55
C LEU A 109 -9.97 4.95 3.73
N TYR A 110 -10.65 4.16 4.58
CA TYR A 110 -12.11 4.17 4.65
C TYR A 110 -12.76 5.55 4.87
N PRO A 111 -12.26 6.41 5.79
CA PRO A 111 -12.80 7.77 5.97
C PRO A 111 -12.86 8.58 4.67
N GLU A 112 -11.86 8.42 3.79
CA GLU A 112 -11.71 9.14 2.54
C GLU A 112 -12.66 8.66 1.44
N ILE A 113 -13.11 7.41 1.53
CA ILE A 113 -13.95 6.77 0.50
C ILE A 113 -15.36 6.45 1.00
N LYS A 114 -15.72 6.87 2.22
CA LYS A 114 -17.00 6.51 2.85
C LYS A 114 -18.23 6.86 1.99
N HIS A 115 -18.12 7.92 1.20
CA HIS A 115 -19.13 8.48 0.31
C HIS A 115 -19.31 7.69 -0.99
N LEU A 116 -18.32 6.87 -1.39
CA LEU A 116 -18.39 6.07 -2.62
C LEU A 116 -19.37 4.91 -2.48
N ASP A 117 -19.78 4.36 -3.62
CA ASP A 117 -20.64 3.18 -3.68
C ASP A 117 -20.02 1.98 -2.96
N LYS A 118 -20.89 1.10 -2.44
CA LYS A 118 -20.49 -0.10 -1.70
C LYS A 118 -19.46 -0.94 -2.46
N GLU A 119 -19.63 -1.06 -3.77
CA GLU A 119 -18.78 -1.89 -4.63
C GLU A 119 -17.43 -1.27 -4.91
N ILE A 120 -17.38 0.06 -5.10
CA ILE A 120 -16.13 0.80 -5.24
C ILE A 120 -15.36 0.79 -3.93
N LYS A 121 -16.04 0.96 -2.79
CA LYS A 121 -15.42 0.79 -1.47
C LYS A 121 -14.78 -0.59 -1.31
N ALA A 122 -15.51 -1.65 -1.66
CA ALA A 122 -14.99 -3.01 -1.64
C ALA A 122 -13.78 -3.19 -2.53
N LEU A 123 -13.84 -2.68 -3.76
CA LEU A 123 -12.73 -2.74 -4.71
C LEU A 123 -11.47 -2.09 -4.14
N LEU A 124 -11.55 -0.84 -3.67
CA LEU A 124 -10.38 -0.12 -3.16
C LEU A 124 -9.82 -0.73 -1.86
N ILE A 125 -10.70 -1.15 -0.95
CA ILE A 125 -10.30 -1.83 0.29
C ILE A 125 -9.57 -3.13 -0.03
N GLN A 126 -10.06 -3.92 -0.98
CA GLN A 126 -9.47 -5.19 -1.37
C GLN A 126 -8.20 -5.04 -2.18
N SER A 127 -8.07 -3.97 -2.97
CA SER A 127 -6.82 -3.64 -3.65
C SER A 127 -5.69 -3.44 -2.64
N ILE A 128 -5.95 -2.81 -1.50
CA ILE A 128 -4.97 -2.76 -0.39
C ILE A 128 -4.92 -4.09 0.35
N ALA A 129 -6.02 -4.68 0.79
CA ALA A 129 -5.96 -5.87 1.64
C ALA A 129 -5.26 -7.07 0.98
N TYR A 130 -5.33 -7.18 -0.34
CA TYR A 130 -4.83 -8.33 -1.10
C TYR A 130 -3.68 -8.01 -2.06
N HIS A 131 -2.99 -6.85 -1.92
CA HIS A 131 -1.82 -6.56 -2.76
C HIS A 131 -0.70 -7.58 -2.52
N HIS A 132 -0.39 -7.89 -1.26
CA HIS A 132 0.48 -9.02 -0.88
C HIS A 132 -0.31 -10.29 -0.51
N TYR A 133 -1.15 -10.80 -1.42
CA TYR A 133 -1.98 -11.99 -1.13
C TYR A 133 -1.14 -13.19 -0.63
N GLN A 134 -1.38 -13.62 0.61
CA GLN A 134 -0.68 -14.73 1.27
C GLN A 134 -1.67 -15.71 1.88
N GLN A 135 -1.33 -17.01 1.94
CA GLN A 135 -2.21 -18.05 2.47
C GLN A 135 -2.60 -17.82 3.96
N LYS A 136 -1.66 -17.29 4.76
CA LYS A 136 -1.89 -16.89 6.18
C LYS A 136 -3.01 -15.85 6.33
N LEU A 137 -3.16 -14.96 5.35
CA LEU A 137 -4.22 -13.95 5.33
C LEU A 137 -5.62 -14.60 5.21
N LYS A 138 -5.73 -15.60 4.34
CA LYS A 138 -6.99 -16.35 4.11
C LYS A 138 -7.45 -17.08 5.37
N GLU A 139 -6.50 -17.65 6.12
CA GLU A 139 -6.79 -18.35 7.37
C GLU A 139 -7.27 -17.39 8.46
N LEU A 140 -6.61 -16.23 8.61
CA LEU A 140 -7.01 -15.19 9.56
C LEU A 140 -8.42 -14.66 9.27
N LEU A 141 -8.73 -14.38 8.00
CA LEU A 141 -10.05 -13.87 7.59
C LEU A 141 -11.19 -14.87 7.80
N ARG A 142 -10.90 -16.17 7.92
CA ARG A 142 -11.88 -17.22 8.23
C ARG A 142 -12.19 -17.35 9.72
N LYS A 143 -11.39 -16.72 10.60
CA LYS A 143 -11.64 -16.75 12.04
C LYS A 143 -12.89 -15.93 12.35
N ARG A 144 -13.83 -16.51 13.10
CA ARG A 144 -15.04 -15.81 13.58
C ARG A 144 -14.70 -14.55 14.38
N GLU A 145 -13.56 -14.58 15.06
CA GLU A 145 -13.06 -13.53 15.95
C GLU A 145 -12.20 -12.47 15.24
N ILE A 146 -12.07 -12.50 13.90
CA ILE A 146 -11.18 -11.55 13.21
C ILE A 146 -11.54 -10.09 13.53
N VAL A 147 -12.83 -9.78 13.67
CA VAL A 147 -13.32 -8.43 14.03
C VAL A 147 -12.82 -8.03 15.41
N SER A 148 -12.96 -8.90 16.42
CA SER A 148 -12.52 -8.61 17.80
C SER A 148 -11.00 -8.54 17.90
N ILE A 149 -10.28 -9.38 17.16
CA ILE A 149 -8.81 -9.32 17.04
C ILE A 149 -8.38 -7.96 16.47
N LEU A 150 -8.96 -7.54 15.34
CA LEU A 150 -8.64 -6.25 14.73
C LEU A 150 -9.00 -5.09 15.67
N GLN A 151 -10.18 -5.09 16.28
CA GLN A 151 -10.56 -4.08 17.28
C GLN A 151 -9.55 -3.99 18.43
N ALA A 152 -9.10 -5.13 18.95
CA ALA A 152 -8.11 -5.18 20.02
C ALA A 152 -6.75 -4.62 19.56
N VAL A 153 -6.29 -4.97 18.36
CA VAL A 153 -5.04 -4.45 17.78
C VAL A 153 -5.12 -2.95 17.53
N PHE A 154 -6.24 -2.45 16.99
CA PHE A 154 -6.41 -1.02 16.77
C PHE A 154 -6.35 -0.23 18.07
N ARG A 155 -7.12 -0.65 19.08
CA ARG A 155 -7.15 0.03 20.39
C ARG A 155 -5.81 -0.03 21.13
N LYS A 156 -5.16 -1.21 21.16
CA LYS A 156 -3.94 -1.42 21.96
C LYS A 156 -2.69 -0.89 21.27
N ASP A 157 -2.69 -0.83 19.94
CA ASP A 157 -1.47 -0.58 19.17
C ASP A 157 -1.60 0.57 18.17
N ILE A 158 -2.53 0.48 17.22
CA ILE A 158 -2.61 1.43 16.10
C ILE A 158 -3.01 2.83 16.54
N GLU A 159 -4.01 2.96 17.40
CA GLU A 159 -4.50 4.25 17.89
C GLU A 159 -3.41 5.02 18.66
N PRO A 160 -2.68 4.43 19.64
CA PRO A 160 -1.54 5.10 20.26
C PRO A 160 -0.39 5.43 19.29
N ASN A 161 -0.25 4.67 18.20
CA ASN A 161 0.80 4.83 17.20
C ASN A 161 0.39 5.79 16.07
N ILE A 162 -0.83 6.35 16.06
CA ILE A 162 -1.30 7.21 14.95
C ILE A 162 -0.44 8.47 14.78
N LYS A 163 0.17 8.94 15.87
CA LYS A 163 1.15 10.04 15.87
C LYS A 163 2.38 9.77 15.02
N MET A 164 2.67 8.52 14.67
CA MET A 164 3.76 8.17 13.75
C MET A 164 3.43 8.55 12.29
N LEU A 165 2.20 9.02 12.02
CA LEU A 165 1.72 9.45 10.70
C LEU A 165 1.53 10.97 10.61
N THR A 166 2.05 11.76 11.55
CA THR A 166 1.87 13.23 11.58
C THR A 166 2.37 13.93 10.33
N ASP A 167 3.40 13.39 9.68
CA ASP A 167 3.96 13.95 8.43
C ASP A 167 2.94 13.90 7.27
N PHE A 168 1.88 13.10 7.40
CA PHE A 168 0.75 13.03 6.47
C PHE A 168 -0.43 13.95 6.87
N GLY A 169 -0.27 14.76 7.92
CA GLY A 169 -1.29 15.64 8.48
C GLY A 169 -2.26 14.93 9.44
N MET A 170 -3.49 15.44 9.54
CA MET A 170 -4.52 14.84 10.41
C MET A 170 -5.00 13.51 9.82
N VAL A 171 -4.58 12.40 10.43
CA VAL A 171 -5.00 11.05 10.03
C VAL A 171 -6.17 10.56 10.87
N ARG A 172 -7.15 9.95 10.19
CA ARG A 172 -8.30 9.29 10.80
C ARG A 172 -8.36 7.84 10.33
N PHE A 173 -8.97 6.97 11.13
CA PHE A 173 -9.26 5.59 10.72
C PHE A 173 -10.67 5.18 11.13
N SER A 174 -11.18 4.11 10.51
CA SER A 174 -12.45 3.50 10.89
C SER A 174 -12.45 2.01 10.59
N LEU A 175 -12.93 1.21 11.53
CA LEU A 175 -13.06 -0.25 11.38
C LEU A 175 -14.23 -0.69 10.49
N ASN A 176 -15.02 0.27 9.99
CA ASN A 176 -16.10 -0.02 9.05
C ASN A 176 -15.62 -0.61 7.72
N TYR A 177 -14.32 -0.55 7.40
CA TYR A 177 -13.73 -1.22 6.23
C TYR A 177 -13.88 -2.76 6.27
N ILE A 178 -13.95 -3.35 7.47
CA ILE A 178 -13.89 -4.82 7.65
C ILE A 178 -15.02 -5.52 6.89
N LYS A 179 -16.22 -4.93 6.83
CA LYS A 179 -17.38 -5.49 6.11
C LYS A 179 -17.18 -5.59 4.60
N PHE A 180 -16.17 -4.93 4.05
CA PHE A 180 -15.88 -4.90 2.62
C PHE A 180 -14.78 -5.87 2.20
N LEU A 181 -14.03 -6.46 3.14
CA LEU A 181 -12.90 -7.37 2.85
C LEU A 181 -13.33 -8.62 2.08
N ASN A 182 -14.55 -9.10 2.32
CA ASN A 182 -15.11 -10.30 1.69
C ASN A 182 -16.26 -10.00 0.72
N THR A 183 -16.46 -8.73 0.33
CA THR A 183 -17.51 -8.37 -0.63
C THR A 183 -17.10 -8.83 -2.03
N PRO A 184 -17.88 -9.67 -2.74
CA PRO A 184 -17.51 -10.10 -4.08
C PRO A 184 -17.36 -8.91 -5.04
N ILE A 185 -16.25 -8.86 -5.78
CA ILE A 185 -16.05 -7.87 -6.84
C ILE A 185 -16.89 -8.28 -8.05
N ARG A 186 -17.84 -7.44 -8.45
CA ARG A 186 -18.70 -7.68 -9.61
C ARG A 186 -17.89 -7.80 -10.90
N HIS A 187 -18.42 -8.56 -11.86
CA HIS A 187 -17.75 -8.85 -13.12
C HIS A 187 -17.33 -7.58 -13.88
N ASN A 188 -18.21 -6.58 -13.97
CA ASN A 188 -17.96 -5.30 -14.63
C ASN A 188 -16.84 -4.48 -13.96
N LEU A 189 -16.60 -4.68 -12.66
CA LEU A 189 -15.54 -3.98 -11.92
C LEU A 189 -14.21 -4.72 -11.90
N LYS A 190 -14.14 -5.97 -12.40
CA LYS A 190 -12.90 -6.76 -12.40
C LYS A 190 -11.77 -6.07 -13.16
N LYS A 191 -12.07 -5.44 -14.30
CA LYS A 191 -11.06 -4.74 -15.10
C LYS A 191 -10.44 -3.58 -14.31
N LEU A 192 -11.27 -2.75 -13.68
CA LEU A 192 -10.82 -1.65 -12.82
C LEU A 192 -9.98 -2.17 -11.65
N TYR A 193 -10.44 -3.24 -10.99
CA TYR A 193 -9.73 -3.85 -9.87
C TYR A 193 -8.33 -4.35 -10.27
N ILE A 194 -8.23 -5.08 -11.38
CA ILE A 194 -6.95 -5.59 -11.91
C ILE A 194 -6.03 -4.42 -12.25
N LEU A 195 -6.54 -3.38 -12.91
CA LEU A 195 -5.76 -2.21 -13.29
C LEU A 195 -5.21 -1.48 -12.06
N LEU A 196 -6.05 -1.13 -11.09
CA LEU A 196 -5.63 -0.44 -9.87
C LEU A 196 -4.66 -1.26 -9.04
N LYS A 197 -4.90 -2.57 -8.91
CA LYS A 197 -3.98 -3.48 -8.21
C LYS A 197 -2.63 -3.57 -8.94
N GLY A 198 -2.64 -3.66 -10.26
CA GLY A 198 -1.44 -3.70 -11.09
C GLY A 198 -0.61 -2.42 -10.99
N ILE A 199 -1.26 -1.25 -11.04
CA ILE A 199 -0.62 0.05 -10.82
C ILE A 199 0.04 0.10 -9.44
N LEU A 200 -0.70 -0.24 -8.38
CA LEU A 200 -0.16 -0.25 -7.02
C LEU A 200 1.06 -1.18 -6.89
N HIS A 201 0.97 -2.41 -7.42
CA HIS A 201 2.08 -3.37 -7.38
C HIS A 201 3.34 -2.86 -8.09
N ARG A 202 3.15 -2.27 -9.27
CA ARG A 202 4.27 -1.75 -10.07
C ARG A 202 4.95 -0.60 -9.33
N LEU A 203 4.16 0.34 -8.82
CA LEU A 203 4.66 1.50 -8.08
C LEU A 203 5.37 1.11 -6.78
N ASP A 204 4.79 0.21 -5.99
CA ASP A 204 5.42 -0.30 -4.76
C ASP A 204 6.74 -1.03 -5.05
N HIS A 205 6.78 -1.83 -6.12
CA HIS A 205 8.01 -2.50 -6.53
C HIS A 205 9.09 -1.49 -6.94
N SER A 206 8.77 -0.50 -7.79
CA SER A 206 9.74 0.49 -8.25
C SER A 206 10.22 1.41 -7.13
N ALA A 207 9.32 1.89 -6.27
CA ALA A 207 9.68 2.66 -5.08
C ALA A 207 10.61 1.86 -4.16
N SER A 208 10.30 0.57 -3.94
CA SER A 208 11.15 -0.33 -3.15
C SER A 208 12.54 -0.53 -3.75
N ALA A 209 12.66 -0.53 -5.07
CA ALA A 209 13.92 -0.69 -5.80
C ALA A 209 14.70 0.64 -5.94
N HIS A 210 14.11 1.78 -5.55
CA HIS A 210 14.66 3.11 -5.83
C HIS A 210 14.93 3.32 -7.34
N LEU A 211 14.03 2.79 -8.17
CA LEU A 211 14.09 2.88 -9.63
C LEU A 211 12.87 3.67 -10.14
N PRO A 212 12.99 4.35 -11.29
CA PRO A 212 11.82 4.95 -11.93
C PRO A 212 10.75 3.87 -12.19
N VAL A 213 9.48 4.25 -12.06
CA VAL A 213 8.37 3.31 -12.32
C VAL A 213 8.33 2.85 -13.78
N GLU A 214 8.61 3.77 -14.69
CA GLU A 214 8.65 3.56 -16.12
C GLU A 214 9.59 4.60 -16.76
N GLU A 215 10.05 4.26 -17.95
CA GLU A 215 10.77 5.19 -18.83
C GLU A 215 9.88 5.59 -20.01
N GLU A 216 10.27 6.67 -20.69
CA GLU A 216 9.64 7.04 -21.95
C GLU A 216 9.74 5.92 -22.97
N ARG A 217 8.64 5.68 -23.70
CA ARG A 217 8.63 4.69 -24.74
C ARG A 217 9.62 5.06 -25.84
N ILE A 218 10.48 4.11 -26.21
CA ILE A 218 11.42 4.28 -27.32
C ILE A 218 10.63 4.52 -28.61
N LYS A 219 10.60 5.77 -29.09
CA LYS A 219 10.00 6.14 -30.37
C LYS A 219 10.74 5.44 -31.52
N GLU A 220 9.98 5.03 -32.54
CA GLU A 220 10.48 4.34 -33.75
C GLU A 220 11.29 3.07 -33.42
N THR A 221 10.78 2.26 -32.49
CA THR A 221 11.47 1.09 -31.92
C THR A 221 11.99 0.14 -33.01
N GLU A 222 11.18 -0.13 -34.03
CA GLU A 222 11.54 -1.01 -35.15
C GLU A 222 12.74 -0.48 -35.95
N LYS A 223 12.72 0.80 -36.34
CA LYS A 223 13.84 1.44 -37.05
C LYS A 223 15.12 1.42 -36.22
N LYS A 224 15.02 1.74 -34.92
CA LYS A 224 16.16 1.73 -34.01
C LYS A 224 16.73 0.33 -33.80
N LEU A 225 15.86 -0.68 -33.72
CA LEU A 225 16.27 -2.08 -33.61
C LEU A 225 17.01 -2.54 -34.87
N ILE A 226 16.45 -2.28 -36.06
CA ILE A 226 17.08 -2.61 -37.34
C ILE A 226 18.45 -1.91 -37.45
N ALA A 227 18.53 -0.63 -37.11
CA ALA A 227 19.80 0.11 -37.12
C ALA A 227 20.85 -0.49 -36.16
N TYR A 228 20.45 -0.86 -34.94
CA TYR A 228 21.35 -1.49 -33.97
C TYR A 228 21.89 -2.84 -34.47
N LEU A 229 21.02 -3.69 -35.03
CA LEU A 229 21.43 -4.97 -35.57
C LEU A 229 22.43 -4.82 -36.72
N ASN A 230 22.22 -3.83 -37.61
CA ASN A 230 23.12 -3.54 -38.73
C ASN A 230 24.47 -2.92 -38.32
N THR A 231 24.66 -2.52 -37.06
CA THR A 231 25.95 -1.98 -36.54
C THR A 231 26.81 -3.03 -35.83
N LYS A 232 26.32 -4.26 -35.73
CA LYS A 232 27.02 -5.38 -35.06
C LYS A 232 27.69 -6.37 -36.02
N ASP A 233 27.65 -6.08 -37.31
CA ASP A 233 28.45 -6.72 -38.36
C ASP A 233 29.64 -5.81 -38.74
#